data_AF-M0MK85-F1
#
_entry.id   AF-M0MK85-F1
#
_cell.length_a   1.000
_cell.length_b   1.000
_cell.length_c   1.000
_cell.angle_alpha   90.00
_cell.angle_beta   90.00
_cell.angle_gamma   90.00
#
_symmetry.space_group_name_H-M   'P 1'
#
loop_
_entity.id
_entity.type
_entity.pdbx_description
1 polymer ?
#
loop_
_entity_poly.entity_id
_entity_poly.type
_entity_poly.pdbx_seq_one_letter_code
_entity_poly.pdbx_strand_id
1 'polypeptide(L)'
;MLLVASTTLVQKYVGAATEYRPRWLIGFAIFAGLNKGIAGSGYGPVITLGEIISGVYEKSATAITSMAEGVVSLAGIAAFFGITAAGVEINLMLLPSVFAGGFLAAILSPYTVRALPNRALQYLVPGYALVLVVIPFAQIL
;
A
#
# COMPACT_ATOMS: atom_id res chain seq x y z
N MET A 1 -3.48 -3.32 -9.69
CA MET A 1 -4.23 -4.38 -8.96
C MET A 1 -3.88 -5.81 -9.36
N LEU A 2 -3.69 -6.15 -10.65
CA LEU A 2 -3.13 -7.47 -11.04
C LEU A 2 -1.77 -7.77 -10.39
N LEU A 3 -0.89 -6.76 -10.31
CA LEU A 3 0.38 -6.84 -9.57
C LEU A 3 0.20 -7.14 -8.07
N VAL A 4 -0.92 -6.75 -7.47
CA VAL A 4 -1.22 -7.02 -6.05
C VAL A 4 -1.63 -8.47 -5.86
N ALA A 5 -2.52 -8.97 -6.72
CA ALA A 5 -2.95 -10.35 -6.68
C ALA A 5 -1.76 -11.29 -6.92
N SER A 6 -0.88 -10.99 -7.88
CA SER A 6 0.32 -11.80 -8.14
C SER A 6 1.35 -11.71 -7.00
N THR A 7 1.64 -10.52 -6.47
CA THR A 7 2.64 -10.39 -5.38
C THR A 7 2.16 -10.99 -4.06
N THR A 8 0.88 -10.88 -3.70
CA THR A 8 0.31 -11.55 -2.51
C THR A 8 0.28 -13.08 -2.64
N LEU A 9 0.00 -13.60 -3.84
CA LEU A 9 0.14 -15.03 -4.14
C LEU A 9 1.61 -15.47 -4.05
N VAL A 10 2.55 -14.70 -4.60
CA VAL A 10 3.98 -15.01 -4.54
C VAL A 10 4.52 -14.96 -3.11
N GLN A 11 4.07 -14.00 -2.28
CA GLN A 11 4.42 -13.95 -0.85
C GLN A 11 4.02 -15.23 -0.10
N LYS A 12 2.93 -15.89 -0.50
CA LYS A 12 2.51 -17.17 0.10
C LYS A 12 3.51 -18.31 -0.18
N TYR A 13 4.26 -18.22 -1.28
CA TYR A 13 5.19 -19.28 -1.72
C TYR A 13 6.67 -18.93 -1.53
N VAL A 14 7.00 -17.65 -1.31
CA VAL A 14 8.38 -17.19 -1.07
C VAL A 14 8.68 -17.24 0.42
N GLY A 15 9.55 -18.18 0.83
CA GLY A 15 10.15 -18.17 2.16
C GLY A 15 11.14 -17.02 2.32
N ALA A 16 11.26 -16.48 3.53
CA ALA A 16 12.20 -15.40 3.83
C ALA A 16 13.63 -15.77 3.42
N ALA A 17 14.26 -14.92 2.60
CA ALA A 17 15.67 -15.10 2.28
C ALA A 17 16.51 -14.93 3.56
N THR A 18 17.47 -15.82 3.80
CA THR A 18 18.32 -15.78 4.99
C THR A 18 19.42 -14.71 4.92
N GLU A 19 19.70 -14.17 3.73
CA GLU A 19 20.71 -13.14 3.51
C GLU A 19 20.09 -11.77 3.24
N TYR A 20 20.51 -10.77 4.01
CA TYR A 20 20.09 -9.38 3.80
C TYR A 20 20.77 -8.77 2.56
N ARG A 21 19.98 -8.32 1.59
CA ARG A 21 20.45 -7.79 0.30
C ARG A 21 19.94 -6.37 0.04
N PRO A 22 20.65 -5.32 0.51
CA PRO A 22 20.15 -3.94 0.47
C PRO A 22 19.97 -3.35 -0.93
N ARG A 23 20.71 -3.85 -1.93
CA ARG A 23 20.61 -3.38 -3.33
C ARG A 23 19.25 -3.73 -3.95
N TRP A 24 18.70 -4.89 -3.61
CA TRP A 24 17.38 -5.31 -4.08
C TRP A 24 16.27 -4.51 -3.39
N LEU A 25 16.44 -4.24 -2.09
CA LEU A 25 15.52 -3.42 -1.30
C LEU A 25 15.32 -2.03 -1.94
N ILE A 26 16.41 -1.36 -2.31
CA ILE A 26 16.36 -0.03 -2.96
C ILE A 26 15.63 -0.10 -4.31
N GLY A 27 15.93 -1.13 -5.13
CA GLY A 27 15.27 -1.31 -6.42
C GLY A 27 13.76 -1.50 -6.28
N PHE A 28 13.33 -2.36 -5.36
CA PHE A 28 11.91 -2.57 -5.07
C PHE A 28 11.26 -1.34 -4.44
N ALA A 29 11.97 -0.59 -3.59
CA ALA A 29 11.46 0.64 -2.98
C ALA A 29 11.17 1.73 -4.02
N ILE A 30 12.07 1.93 -4.99
CA ILE A 30 11.86 2.86 -6.11
C ILE A 30 10.66 2.43 -6.95
N PHE A 31 10.61 1.15 -7.32
CA PHE A 31 9.51 0.62 -8.14
C PHE A 31 8.15 0.72 -7.42
N ALA A 32 8.12 0.39 -6.13
CA ALA A 32 6.93 0.51 -5.31
C ALA A 32 6.50 1.98 -5.17
N GLY A 33 7.43 2.90 -4.93
CA GLY A 33 7.16 4.34 -4.82
C GLY A 33 6.55 4.92 -6.10
N LEU A 34 7.11 4.59 -7.26
CA LEU A 34 6.55 4.98 -8.56
C LEU A 34 5.15 4.40 -8.79
N ASN A 35 4.94 3.12 -8.42
CA ASN A 35 3.62 2.49 -8.50
C ASN A 35 2.60 3.18 -7.58
N LYS A 36 3.01 3.62 -6.38
CA LYS A 36 2.14 4.38 -5.47
C LYS A 36 1.79 5.76 -6.05
N GLY A 37 2.76 6.46 -6.62
CA GLY A 37 2.56 7.80 -7.18
C GLY A 37 1.68 7.82 -8.43
N ILE A 38 1.88 6.88 -9.36
CA ILE A 38 1.17 6.86 -10.65
C ILE A 38 -0.16 6.10 -10.54
N ALA A 39 -0.16 4.90 -9.95
CA ALA A 39 -1.31 4.01 -9.96
C ALA A 39 -2.15 4.07 -8.67
N GLY A 40 -1.66 4.74 -7.61
CA GLY A 40 -2.36 4.94 -6.35
C GLY A 40 -2.70 3.66 -5.56
N SER A 41 -2.41 2.47 -6.08
CA SER A 41 -2.89 1.19 -5.55
C SER A 41 -1.86 0.08 -5.67
N GLY A 42 -1.72 -0.73 -4.61
CA GLY A 42 -0.90 -1.94 -4.63
C GLY A 42 0.56 -1.79 -4.23
N TYR A 43 0.92 -0.65 -3.63
CA TYR A 43 2.22 -0.42 -3.02
C TYR A 43 2.59 -1.48 -1.98
N GLY A 44 1.70 -1.71 -1.00
CA GLY A 44 1.97 -2.57 0.17
C GLY A 44 2.49 -3.97 -0.18
N PRO A 45 1.80 -4.75 -1.03
CA PRO A 45 2.28 -6.08 -1.45
C PRO A 45 3.61 -6.06 -2.20
N VAL A 46 3.86 -5.02 -3.03
CA VAL A 46 5.09 -4.91 -3.82
C VAL A 46 6.29 -4.63 -2.91
N ILE A 47 6.15 -3.68 -1.98
CA ILE A 47 7.23 -3.32 -1.06
C ILE A 47 7.49 -4.42 -0.03
N THR A 48 6.45 -5.02 0.55
CA THR A 48 6.61 -6.10 1.54
C THR A 48 7.19 -7.37 0.90
N LEU A 49 6.86 -7.67 -0.37
CA LEU A 49 7.52 -8.75 -1.11
C LEU A 49 8.98 -8.41 -1.38
N GLY A 50 9.28 -7.16 -1.78
CA GLY A 50 10.65 -6.69 -1.95
C GLY A 50 11.48 -6.76 -0.67
N GLU A 51 10.88 -6.47 0.49
CA GLU A 51 11.48 -6.59 1.81
C GLU A 51 11.79 -8.06 2.16
N ILE A 52 10.83 -8.97 1.98
CA ILE A 52 11.00 -10.41 2.25
C ILE A 52 12.08 -11.03 1.34
N ILE A 53 12.07 -10.69 0.05
CA ILE A 53 13.09 -11.13 -0.93
C ILE A 53 14.48 -10.56 -0.58
N SER A 54 14.52 -9.36 0.01
CA SER A 54 15.76 -8.72 0.45
C SER A 54 16.25 -9.21 1.82
N GLY A 55 15.58 -10.21 2.43
CA GLY A 55 15.98 -10.81 3.70
C GLY A 55 15.48 -10.08 4.95
N VAL A 56 14.45 -9.24 4.82
CA VAL A 56 13.79 -8.59 5.96
C VAL A 56 12.69 -9.49 6.49
N TYR A 57 12.65 -9.68 7.81
CA TYR A 57 11.62 -10.48 8.46
C TYR A 57 10.23 -9.85 8.32
N GLU A 58 9.19 -10.65 8.07
CA GLU A 58 7.83 -10.18 7.76
C GLU A 58 7.27 -9.18 8.78
N LYS A 59 7.46 -9.42 10.09
CA LYS A 59 7.00 -8.49 11.13
C LYS A 59 7.73 -7.15 11.07
N SER A 60 9.04 -7.16 10.80
CA SER A 60 9.84 -5.94 10.68
C SER A 60 9.51 -5.18 9.38
N ALA A 61 9.29 -5.92 8.28
CA ALA A 61 8.86 -5.39 6.99
C ALA A 61 7.59 -4.54 7.16
N THR A 62 6.51 -5.13 7.70
CA THR A 62 5.24 -4.41 7.90
C THR A 62 5.33 -3.16 8.77
N ALA A 63 6.22 -3.16 9.77
CA ALA A 63 6.47 -1.98 10.61
C ALA A 63 7.21 -0.88 9.84
N ILE A 64 8.24 -1.22 9.07
CA ILE A 64 8.97 -0.30 8.20
C ILE A 64 8.02 0.31 7.17
N THR A 65 7.18 -0.51 6.54
CA THR A 65 6.23 -0.04 5.54
C THR A 65 5.24 0.96 6.13
N SER A 66 4.68 0.66 7.31
CA SER A 66 3.72 1.54 7.98
C SER A 66 4.35 2.88 8.37
N MET A 67 5.60 2.87 8.83
CA MET A 67 6.36 4.08 9.13
C MET A 67 6.62 4.90 7.86
N ALA A 68 7.00 4.25 6.76
CA ALA A 68 7.20 4.90 5.47
C ALA A 68 5.91 5.55 4.95
N GLU A 69 4.75 4.90 5.11
CA GLU A 69 3.46 5.49 4.73
C GLU A 69 3.13 6.75 5.54
N GLY A 70 3.47 6.78 6.83
CA GLY A 70 3.36 7.99 7.66
C GLY A 70 4.20 9.14 7.11
N VAL A 71 5.47 8.88 6.76
CA VAL A 71 6.36 9.89 6.17
C VAL A 71 5.85 10.39 4.82
N VAL A 72 5.37 9.49 3.95
CA VAL A 72 4.80 9.85 2.65
C VAL A 72 3.53 10.69 2.83
N SER A 73 2.70 10.41 3.83
CA SER A 73 1.53 11.23 4.14
C SER A 73 1.91 12.65 4.58
N LEU A 74 2.96 12.79 5.40
CA LEU A 74 3.48 14.11 5.78
C LEU A 74 4.04 14.88 4.58
N ALA A 75 4.74 14.20 3.68
CA ALA A 75 5.20 14.80 2.42
C ALA A 75 4.03 15.25 1.55
N GLY A 76 2.92 14.49 1.52
CA GLY A 76 1.69 14.87 0.85
C GLY A 76 1.05 16.15 1.43
N ILE A 77 1.03 16.27 2.77
CA ILE A 77 0.57 17.50 3.44
C ILE A 77 1.48 18.69 3.07
N ALA A 78 2.79 18.51 3.09
CA ALA A 78 3.74 19.56 2.71
C ALA A 78 3.57 20.00 1.24
N ALA A 79 3.37 19.04 0.33
CA ALA A 79 3.10 19.32 -1.07
C ALA A 79 1.78 20.09 -1.25
N PHE A 80 0.75 19.74 -0.49
CA PHE A 80 -0.54 20.44 -0.50
C PHE A 80 -0.39 21.92 -0.10
N PHE A 81 0.33 22.20 1.00
CA PHE A 81 0.63 23.58 1.40
C PHE A 81 1.53 24.31 0.39
N GLY A 82 2.48 23.62 -0.24
CA GLY A 82 3.31 24.19 -1.30
C GLY A 82 2.50 24.64 -2.52
N ILE A 83 1.48 23.86 -2.92
CA ILE A 83 0.57 24.21 -4.01
C ILE A 83 -0.31 25.40 -3.63
N THR A 84 -0.81 25.46 -2.39
CA THR A 84 -1.55 26.63 -1.89
C THR A 84 -0.70 27.91 -1.94
N ALA A 85 0.58 27.81 -1.55
CA ALA A 85 1.52 28.93 -1.59
C ALA A 85 1.84 29.41 -3.02
N ALA A 86 1.71 28.53 -4.02
CA ALA A 86 1.87 28.87 -5.44
C ALA A 86 0.66 29.59 -6.06
N GLY A 87 -0.38 29.92 -5.27
CA GLY A 87 -1.52 30.73 -5.69
C GLY A 87 -2.69 29.95 -6.29
N VAL A 88 -2.71 28.61 -6.16
CA VAL A 88 -3.86 27.79 -6.57
C VAL A 88 -4.92 27.82 -5.47
N GLU A 89 -6.14 28.26 -5.81
CA GLU A 89 -7.26 28.18 -4.89
C GLU A 89 -7.66 26.72 -4.67
N ILE A 90 -7.44 26.25 -3.44
CA ILE A 90 -7.80 24.89 -3.06
C ILE A 90 -9.18 24.89 -2.43
N ASN A 91 -10.11 24.17 -3.05
CA ASN A 91 -11.43 23.95 -2.47
C ASN A 91 -11.34 22.93 -1.32
N LEU A 92 -11.25 23.44 -0.09
CA LEU A 92 -11.15 22.63 1.13
C LEU A 92 -12.47 21.97 1.54
N MET A 93 -13.56 22.12 0.79
CA MET A 93 -14.87 21.58 1.14
C MET A 93 -14.88 20.05 1.25
N LEU A 94 -14.03 19.36 0.47
CA LEU A 94 -13.90 17.91 0.52
C LEU A 94 -12.98 17.42 1.65
N LEU A 95 -12.10 18.30 2.18
CA LEU A 95 -11.11 17.94 3.18
C LEU A 95 -11.72 17.31 4.44
N PRO A 96 -12.80 17.85 5.05
CA PRO A 96 -13.40 17.25 6.24
C PRO A 96 -13.99 15.87 5.96
N SER A 97 -14.63 15.70 4.79
CA SER A 97 -15.26 14.44 4.41
C SER A 97 -14.25 13.33 4.16
N VAL A 98 -13.15 13.64 3.46
CA VAL A 98 -12.06 12.70 3.17
C VAL A 98 -11.26 12.40 4.43
N PHE A 99 -11.01 13.42 5.27
CA PHE A 99 -10.33 13.22 6.55
C PHE A 99 -11.13 12.33 7.49
N ALA A 100 -12.43 12.56 7.65
CA ALA A 100 -13.28 11.73 8.52
C ALA A 100 -13.30 10.26 8.05
N GLY A 101 -13.48 10.04 6.74
CA GLY A 101 -13.43 8.69 6.15
C GLY A 101 -12.07 8.01 6.33
N GLY A 102 -10.99 8.72 5.99
CA GLY A 102 -9.62 8.21 6.10
C GLY A 102 -9.20 7.91 7.54
N PHE A 103 -9.56 8.78 8.49
CA PHE A 103 -9.25 8.61 9.90
C PHE A 103 -9.97 7.41 10.52
N LEU A 104 -11.27 7.26 10.25
CA LEU A 104 -12.03 6.08 10.69
C LEU A 104 -11.48 4.80 10.05
N ALA A 105 -11.17 4.82 8.75
CA ALA A 105 -10.58 3.68 8.06
C ALA A 105 -9.21 3.28 8.64
N ALA A 106 -8.36 4.26 8.99
CA ALA A 106 -7.04 4.01 9.58
C ALA A 106 -7.12 3.31 10.94
N ILE A 107 -8.17 3.58 11.73
CA ILE A 107 -8.39 2.92 13.04
C ILE A 107 -9.05 1.55 12.84
N LEU A 108 -10.08 1.47 12.01
CA LEU A 108 -10.87 0.25 11.83
C LEU A 108 -10.10 -0.84 11.06
N SER A 109 -9.21 -0.47 10.14
CA SER A 109 -8.42 -1.41 9.35
C SER A 109 -7.57 -2.38 10.20
N PRO A 110 -6.66 -1.92 11.08
CA PRO A 110 -5.86 -2.81 11.92
C PRO A 110 -6.71 -3.59 12.93
N TYR A 111 -7.81 -3.02 13.42
CA TYR A 111 -8.74 -3.73 14.30
C TYR A 111 -9.39 -4.93 13.58
N THR A 112 -9.84 -4.71 12.34
CA THR A 112 -10.48 -5.74 11.51
C THR A 112 -9.51 -6.85 11.16
N VAL A 113 -8.26 -6.51 10.79
CA VAL A 113 -7.21 -7.49 10.50
C VAL A 113 -6.86 -8.32 11.73
N ARG A 114 -6.92 -7.75 12.93
CA ARG A 114 -6.68 -8.48 14.20
C ARG A 114 -7.83 -9.43 14.56
N ALA A 115 -9.07 -9.11 14.18
CA ALA A 115 -10.25 -9.91 14.50
C ALA A 115 -10.44 -11.12 13.57
N LEU A 116 -9.90 -11.09 12.35
CA LEU A 116 -10.07 -12.13 11.33
C LEU A 116 -8.98 -13.21 11.40
N PRO A 117 -9.32 -14.50 11.12
CA PRO A 117 -8.31 -15.55 11.05
C PRO A 117 -7.41 -15.39 9.81
N ASN A 118 -6.10 -15.62 9.97
CA ASN A 118 -5.10 -15.49 8.90
C ASN A 118 -5.47 -16.24 7.62
N ARG A 119 -6.09 -17.43 7.74
CA ARG A 119 -6.56 -18.23 6.60
C ARG A 119 -7.59 -17.48 5.74
N ALA A 120 -8.50 -16.73 6.36
CA ALA A 120 -9.52 -15.96 5.64
C ALA A 120 -8.91 -14.75 4.94
N LEU A 121 -8.03 -14.00 5.60
CA LEU A 121 -7.35 -12.83 5.03
C LEU A 121 -6.52 -13.20 3.79
N GLN A 122 -5.85 -14.35 3.82
CA GLN A 122 -5.04 -14.86 2.69
C GLN A 122 -5.85 -15.13 1.41
N TYR A 123 -7.16 -15.38 1.51
CA TYR A 123 -8.03 -15.57 0.34
C TYR A 123 -8.87 -14.32 0.03
N LEU A 124 -9.33 -13.60 1.06
CA LEU A 124 -10.16 -12.41 0.90
C LEU A 124 -9.40 -11.27 0.21
N VAL A 125 -8.15 -11.00 0.60
CA VAL A 125 -7.36 -9.90 0.04
C VAL A 125 -7.11 -10.07 -1.47
N PRO A 126 -6.55 -11.20 -1.97
CA PRO A 126 -6.37 -11.40 -3.40
C PRO A 126 -7.70 -11.54 -4.15
N GLY A 127 -8.72 -12.16 -3.54
CA GLY A 127 -10.06 -12.25 -4.12
C GLY A 127 -10.69 -10.89 -4.37
N TYR A 128 -10.66 -10.00 -3.37
CA TYR A 128 -11.14 -8.63 -3.48
C TYR A 128 -10.36 -7.83 -4.53
N ALA A 129 -9.03 -7.99 -4.57
CA ALA A 129 -8.20 -7.34 -5.58
C ALA A 129 -8.55 -7.77 -7.02
N LEU A 130 -8.92 -9.05 -7.24
CA LEU A 130 -9.39 -9.53 -8.54
C LEU A 130 -10.75 -8.96 -8.91
N VAL A 131 -11.70 -8.92 -7.96
CA VAL A 131 -13.03 -8.33 -8.19
C VAL A 131 -12.93 -6.86 -8.58
N LEU A 132 -12.08 -6.08 -7.88
CA LEU A 132 -11.83 -4.68 -8.22
C LEU A 132 -11.18 -4.47 -9.58
N VAL A 133 -10.55 -5.49 -10.18
CA VAL A 133 -10.07 -5.44 -11.57
C VAL A 133 -11.21 -5.76 -12.54
N VAL A 134 -11.97 -6.81 -12.25
CA VAL A 134 -13.01 -7.33 -13.16
C VAL A 134 -14.14 -6.32 -13.34
N ILE A 135 -14.59 -5.65 -12.27
CA ILE A 135 -15.72 -4.69 -12.33
C ILE A 135 -15.44 -3.53 -13.29
N PRO A 136 -14.37 -2.73 -13.14
CA PRO A 136 -14.08 -1.64 -14.07
C PRO A 136 -13.70 -2.15 -15.46
N PHE A 137 -13.09 -3.33 -15.59
CA PHE A 137 -12.79 -3.92 -16.91
C PHE A 137 -14.06 -4.30 -17.67
N ALA A 138 -15.08 -4.81 -16.97
CA ALA A 138 -16.39 -5.12 -17.56
C ALA A 138 -17.21 -3.87 -17.94
N GLN A 139 -16.87 -2.69 -17.40
CA GLN A 139 -17.52 -1.42 -17.77
C GLN A 139 -16.91 -0.78 -19.03
N ILE A 140 -15.71 -1.22 -19.42
CA ILE A 140 -14.96 -0.69 -20.57
C ILE A 140 -15.19 -1.51 -21.85
N LEU A 141 -15.65 -2.77 -21.71
CA LEU A 141 -16.02 -3.67 -22.82
C LEU A 141 -17.48 -3.46 -23.23
#